data_AF-A0A8J2HQU0-F1
#
_entry.id   AF-A0A8J2HQU0-F1
#
_cell.length_a   1.000
_cell.length_b   1.000
_cell.length_c   1.000
_cell.angle_alpha   90.00
_cell.angle_beta   90.00
_cell.angle_gamma   90.00
#
_symmetry.space_group_name_H-M   'P 1'
#
loop_
_entity.id
_entity.type
_entity.pdbx_description
1 polymer ?
#
loop_
_entity_poly.entity_id
_entity_poly.type
_entity_poly.pdbx_seq_one_letter_code
_entity_poly.pdbx_strand_id
1 'polypeptide(L)'
;MICRSSTNLAISLAFIVLFRPAKTIDLARFYGHVHSKRSGDACHPYEPFKCPGEATCISIQYLCDGAPDCRDGYDEDPRLCTAARRPPVEETASFLQSLLASHGPNYLEKLFGSKARDALAPLGGVNMVAIALSG
;
A
#
# COMPACT_ATOMS: atom_id res chain seq x y z
N MET A 1 -49.45 15.15 46.32
CA MET A 1 -50.46 14.14 45.96
C MET A 1 -49.83 13.22 44.92
N ILE A 2 -48.93 12.31 45.30
CA ILE A 2 -49.20 10.93 45.75
C ILE A 2 -50.25 10.24 44.86
N CYS A 3 -49.79 9.41 43.92
CA CYS A 3 -50.45 8.14 43.65
C CYS A 3 -49.40 7.05 43.86
N ARG A 4 -49.58 6.31 44.95
CA ARG A 4 -48.73 5.23 45.44
C ARG A 4 -49.45 3.96 45.03
N SER A 5 -48.78 3.03 44.36
CA SER A 5 -49.18 1.62 44.42
C SER A 5 -48.01 0.83 44.96
N SER A 6 -48.19 0.44 46.22
CA SER A 6 -47.23 -0.29 47.06
C SER A 6 -47.16 -1.75 46.65
N THR A 7 -45.96 -2.31 46.56
CA THR A 7 -45.61 -3.52 47.33
C THR A 7 -44.14 -3.43 47.73
N ASN A 8 -43.88 -3.46 49.05
CA ASN A 8 -42.55 -3.54 49.63
C ASN A 8 -42.20 -5.01 49.81
N LEU A 9 -41.07 -5.50 49.30
CA LEU A 9 -40.26 -6.53 49.98
C LEU A 9 -38.86 -6.66 49.34
N ALA A 10 -37.87 -6.10 50.03
CA ALA A 10 -36.45 -6.51 50.08
C ALA A 10 -35.81 -7.18 48.85
N ILE A 11 -35.09 -6.42 48.03
CA ILE A 11 -33.80 -6.88 47.47
C ILE A 11 -32.81 -5.72 47.50
N SER A 12 -32.03 -5.70 48.58
CA SER A 12 -30.83 -4.90 48.74
C SER A 12 -29.82 -5.16 47.62
N LEU A 13 -29.10 -4.11 47.21
CA LEU A 13 -27.72 -4.19 46.70
C LEU A 13 -27.49 -5.01 45.40
N ALA A 14 -28.08 -4.60 44.28
CA ALA A 14 -27.70 -5.13 42.96
C ALA A 14 -27.45 -4.05 41.89
N PHE A 15 -27.18 -2.81 42.28
CA PHE A 15 -26.87 -1.71 41.36
C PHE A 15 -25.37 -1.48 41.10
N ILE A 16 -24.46 -2.34 41.61
CA ILE A 16 -23.00 -2.12 41.53
C ILE A 16 -22.26 -3.30 40.84
N VAL A 17 -22.86 -3.99 39.87
CA VAL A 17 -22.13 -5.04 39.10
C VAL A 17 -22.39 -4.97 37.59
N LEU A 18 -22.36 -3.76 37.02
CA LEU A 18 -22.22 -3.58 35.56
C LEU A 18 -20.95 -2.84 35.14
N PHE A 19 -20.08 -2.48 36.06
CA PHE A 19 -18.72 -2.04 35.74
C PHE A 19 -17.78 -3.25 35.81
N ARG A 20 -17.75 -4.05 34.73
CA ARG A 20 -16.63 -4.97 34.52
C ARG A 20 -15.37 -4.11 34.38
N PRO A 21 -14.37 -4.21 35.27
CA PRO A 21 -13.11 -3.51 35.04
C PRO A 21 -12.53 -4.04 33.73
N ALA A 22 -12.35 -3.14 32.76
CA ALA A 22 -11.67 -3.44 31.51
C ALA A 22 -10.34 -4.10 31.86
N LYS A 23 -10.14 -5.34 31.41
CA LYS A 23 -8.84 -6.00 31.57
C LYS A 23 -7.80 -5.07 30.94
N THR A 24 -6.82 -4.68 31.73
CA THR A 24 -5.72 -3.84 31.31
C THR A 24 -5.14 -4.42 30.02
N ILE A 25 -4.96 -3.56 29.02
CA ILE A 25 -4.35 -3.93 27.75
C ILE A 25 -2.91 -4.30 28.10
N ASP A 26 -2.57 -5.57 27.99
CA ASP A 26 -1.22 -6.07 28.31
C ASP A 26 -0.24 -5.41 27.33
N LEU A 27 0.47 -4.39 27.83
CA LEU A 27 1.47 -3.62 27.09
C LEU A 27 2.60 -4.52 26.58
N ALA A 28 2.85 -5.68 27.22
CA ALA A 28 3.82 -6.66 26.74
C ALA A 28 3.35 -7.36 25.46
N ARG A 29 2.04 -7.47 25.21
CA ARG A 29 1.51 -8.03 23.97
C ARG A 29 1.62 -7.06 22.78
N PHE A 30 1.62 -5.76 23.04
CA PHE A 30 1.83 -4.75 22.00
C PHE A 30 3.33 -4.56 21.68
N TYR A 31 4.20 -4.57 22.70
CA TYR A 31 5.65 -4.51 22.49
C TYR A 31 6.25 -5.82 21.95
N GLY A 32 5.59 -6.97 22.17
CA GLY A 32 6.03 -8.28 21.67
C GLY A 32 5.90 -8.49 20.16
N HIS A 33 5.19 -7.62 19.42
CA HIS A 33 5.10 -7.71 17.96
C HIS A 33 6.31 -7.10 17.23
N VAL A 34 7.22 -6.44 17.97
CA VAL A 34 8.51 -5.93 17.44
C VAL A 34 9.66 -6.88 17.82
N HIS A 35 9.38 -8.18 17.93
CA HIS A 35 10.42 -9.20 17.80
C HIS A 35 9.97 -10.25 16.78
N SER A 36 9.73 -9.75 15.56
CA SER A 36 9.76 -10.59 14.38
C SER A 36 11.16 -11.18 14.28
N LYS A 37 11.29 -12.42 14.73
CA LYS A 37 12.45 -13.26 14.47
C LYS A 37 12.52 -13.50 12.95
N ARG A 38 13.06 -12.54 12.19
CA ARG A 38 13.59 -12.76 10.83
C ARG A 38 15.10 -12.79 10.92
N SER A 39 15.59 -13.94 11.37
CA SER A 39 17.00 -14.28 11.37
C SER A 39 17.43 -14.54 9.92
N GLY A 40 18.23 -13.63 9.34
CA GLY A 40 19.21 -13.99 8.30
C GLY A 40 19.06 -13.43 6.88
N ASP A 41 18.03 -12.63 6.55
CA ASP A 41 17.73 -12.28 5.14
C ASP A 41 17.42 -10.79 4.88
N ALA A 42 17.70 -9.90 5.82
CA ALA A 42 17.46 -8.47 5.61
C ALA A 42 18.70 -7.82 4.98
N CYS A 43 18.57 -7.31 3.75
CA CYS A 43 19.61 -6.51 3.12
C CYS A 43 19.83 -5.17 3.84
N HIS A 44 20.99 -4.56 3.61
CA HIS A 44 21.30 -3.24 4.17
C HIS A 44 20.32 -2.18 3.59
N PRO A 45 19.92 -1.15 4.36
CA PRO A 45 19.01 -0.12 3.86
C PRO A 45 19.49 0.62 2.59
N TYR A 46 20.81 0.70 2.38
CA TYR A 46 21.40 1.30 1.16
C TYR A 46 21.47 0.32 -0.02
N GLU A 47 21.32 -0.97 0.22
CA GLU A 47 21.35 -2.03 -0.79
C GLU A 47 20.10 -2.91 -0.63
N PRO A 48 18.88 -2.36 -0.75
CA PRO A 48 17.67 -3.05 -0.29
C PRO A 48 17.25 -4.22 -1.20
N PHE A 49 17.81 -4.35 -2.40
CA PHE A 49 17.41 -5.39 -3.36
C PHE A 49 18.27 -6.63 -3.20
N LYS A 50 17.65 -7.79 -2.97
CA LYS A 50 18.32 -9.09 -2.88
C LYS A 50 18.27 -9.83 -4.22
N CYS A 51 19.42 -10.19 -4.77
CA CYS A 51 19.48 -11.02 -5.98
C CYS A 51 18.84 -12.40 -5.73
N PRO A 52 17.99 -12.91 -6.64
CA PRO A 52 17.32 -14.19 -6.45
C PRO A 52 18.31 -15.34 -6.46
N GLY A 53 18.18 -16.28 -5.52
CA GLY A 53 19.08 -17.44 -5.43
C GLY A 53 20.50 -17.10 -4.93
N GLU A 54 20.73 -15.86 -4.49
CA GLU A 54 22.00 -15.38 -3.96
C GLU A 54 21.83 -14.74 -2.57
N ALA A 55 22.96 -14.52 -1.89
CA ALA A 55 23.03 -13.72 -0.66
C ALA A 55 23.49 -12.27 -0.93
N THR A 56 23.68 -11.92 -2.21
CA THR A 56 24.11 -10.59 -2.66
C THR A 56 22.95 -9.61 -2.60
N CYS A 57 23.24 -8.41 -2.09
CA CYS A 57 22.30 -7.30 -2.06
C CYS A 57 22.90 -6.14 -2.86
N ILE A 58 22.08 -5.43 -3.62
CA ILE A 58 22.50 -4.30 -4.45
C ILE A 58 21.60 -3.08 -4.22
N SER A 59 22.12 -1.90 -4.54
CA SER A 59 21.34 -0.66 -4.57
C SER A 59 20.32 -0.68 -5.70
N ILE A 60 19.20 0.02 -5.50
CA ILE A 60 18.18 0.24 -6.55
C ILE A 60 18.79 0.95 -7.78
N GLN A 61 19.87 1.71 -7.58
CA GLN A 61 20.58 2.40 -8.67
C GLN A 61 21.27 1.45 -9.66
N TYR A 62 21.60 0.24 -9.21
CA TYR A 62 22.20 -0.83 -10.02
C TYR A 62 21.14 -1.72 -10.69
N LEU A 63 19.85 -1.45 -10.46
CA LEU A 63 18.80 -2.14 -11.21
C LEU A 63 18.68 -1.51 -12.59
N CYS A 64 18.91 -2.30 -13.62
CA CYS A 64 18.69 -1.89 -15.01
C CYS A 64 19.57 -0.70 -15.40
N ASP A 65 20.83 -0.67 -14.97
CA ASP A 65 21.80 0.36 -15.31
C ASP A 65 22.61 -0.01 -16.57
N GLY A 66 22.47 -1.24 -17.06
CA GLY A 66 23.14 -1.77 -18.25
C GLY A 66 24.38 -2.61 -17.95
N ALA A 67 24.69 -2.86 -16.68
CA ALA A 67 25.74 -3.76 -16.24
C ALA A 67 25.15 -4.86 -15.33
N PRO A 68 25.56 -6.13 -15.47
CA PRO A 68 25.09 -7.19 -14.60
C PRO A 68 25.78 -7.11 -13.23
N ASP A 69 25.01 -6.80 -12.19
CA ASP A 69 25.46 -6.75 -10.79
C ASP A 69 25.06 -8.01 -9.99
N CYS A 70 23.99 -8.73 -10.38
CA CYS A 70 23.74 -10.09 -9.89
C CYS A 70 24.57 -11.11 -10.70
N ARG A 71 24.87 -12.28 -10.11
CA ARG A 71 25.69 -13.32 -10.77
C ARG A 71 25.06 -13.86 -12.05
N ASP A 72 23.73 -13.92 -12.07
CA ASP A 72 22.93 -14.32 -13.24
C ASP A 72 22.47 -13.14 -14.11
N GLY A 73 22.81 -11.90 -13.72
CA GLY A 73 22.37 -10.68 -14.39
C GLY A 73 20.85 -10.44 -14.27
N TYR A 74 20.18 -11.02 -13.27
CA TYR A 74 18.74 -10.88 -13.09
C TYR A 74 18.28 -9.43 -12.89
N ASP A 75 19.15 -8.60 -12.31
CA ASP A 75 19.00 -7.15 -12.21
C ASP A 75 18.80 -6.44 -13.56
N GLU A 76 19.21 -7.06 -14.66
CA GLU A 76 19.05 -6.57 -16.04
C GLU A 76 17.94 -7.30 -16.83
N ASP A 77 17.14 -8.16 -16.18
CA ASP A 77 16.04 -8.86 -16.86
C ASP A 77 14.98 -7.85 -17.38
N PRO A 78 14.57 -7.89 -18.65
CA PRO A 78 13.60 -6.95 -19.21
C PRO A 78 12.26 -6.90 -18.46
N ARG A 79 11.83 -8.01 -17.86
CA ARG A 79 10.60 -8.09 -17.06
C ARG A 79 10.76 -7.38 -15.72
N LEU A 80 11.95 -7.44 -15.12
CA LEU A 80 12.28 -6.69 -13.91
C LEU A 80 12.37 -5.19 -14.21
N CYS A 81 13.05 -4.82 -15.30
CA CYS A 81 13.26 -3.42 -15.67
C CYS A 81 12.00 -2.65 -16.03
N THR A 82 10.97 -3.35 -16.51
CA THR A 82 9.65 -2.74 -16.75
C THR A 82 9.01 -2.24 -15.44
N ALA A 83 9.29 -2.91 -14.31
CA ALA A 83 8.80 -2.49 -13.00
C ALA A 83 9.76 -1.49 -12.32
N ALA A 84 11.07 -1.69 -12.42
CA ALA A 84 12.07 -0.85 -11.76
C ALA A 84 12.10 0.59 -12.30
N ARG A 85 11.85 0.78 -13.61
CA ARG A 85 11.89 2.09 -14.29
C ARG A 85 10.55 2.84 -14.28
N ARG A 86 9.63 2.49 -13.39
CA ARG A 86 8.34 3.20 -13.30
C ARG A 86 8.56 4.66 -12.88
N PRO A 87 8.01 5.63 -13.62
CA PRO A 87 8.08 7.04 -13.24
C PRO A 87 7.27 7.29 -11.95
N PRO A 88 7.58 8.34 -11.18
CA PRO A 88 6.78 8.70 -10.01
C PRO A 88 5.34 9.07 -10.39
N VAL A 89 4.40 8.85 -9.46
CA VAL A 89 2.95 9.00 -9.69
C VAL A 89 2.62 10.44 -10.10
N GLU A 90 3.20 11.43 -9.43
CA GLU A 90 2.91 12.85 -9.61
C GLU A 90 3.33 13.35 -10.99
N GLU A 91 4.50 12.93 -11.47
CA GLU A 91 4.97 13.27 -12.82
C GLU A 91 4.11 12.60 -13.88
N THR A 92 3.77 11.33 -13.67
CA THR A 92 2.94 10.56 -14.59
C THR A 92 1.54 11.15 -14.72
N ALA A 93 0.93 11.54 -13.59
CA ALA A 93 -0.37 12.21 -13.58
C ALA A 93 -0.31 13.57 -14.29
N SER A 94 0.72 14.37 -14.02
CA SER A 94 0.92 15.70 -14.62
C SER A 94 1.11 15.61 -16.14
N PHE A 95 1.86 14.61 -16.58
CA PHE A 95 2.06 14.31 -18.01
C PHE A 95 0.74 13.95 -18.69
N LEU A 96 -0.01 13.00 -18.13
CA LEU A 96 -1.29 12.56 -18.68
C LEU A 96 -2.33 13.69 -18.73
N GLN A 97 -2.39 14.54 -17.69
CA GLN A 97 -3.25 15.72 -17.67
C GLN A 97 -2.88 16.71 -18.78
N SER A 98 -1.60 17.00 -18.96
CA SER A 98 -1.11 17.91 -20.01
C SER A 98 -1.40 17.39 -21.41
N LEU A 99 -1.25 16.08 -21.61
CA LEU A 99 -1.52 15.39 -22.88
C LEU A 99 -3.01 15.46 -23.25
N LEU A 100 -3.91 15.26 -22.30
CA LEU A 100 -5.35 15.37 -22.53
C LEU A 100 -5.82 16.84 -22.67
N ALA A 101 -5.19 17.77 -21.96
CA ALA A 101 -5.49 19.19 -22.07
C ALA A 101 -5.11 19.76 -23.44
N SER A 102 -3.99 19.32 -24.01
CA SER A 102 -3.48 19.79 -25.31
C SER A 102 -4.17 19.13 -26.51
N HIS A 103 -4.54 17.86 -26.41
CA HIS A 103 -5.08 17.10 -27.53
C HIS A 103 -6.59 16.76 -27.41
N GLY A 104 -7.21 17.11 -26.28
CA GLY A 104 -8.61 16.84 -26.00
C GLY A 104 -8.88 15.45 -25.40
N PRO A 105 -10.11 15.23 -24.88
CA PRO A 105 -10.47 14.02 -24.13
C PRO A 105 -10.49 12.74 -24.98
N ASN A 106 -10.67 12.86 -26.30
CA ASN A 106 -10.70 11.72 -27.24
C ASN A 106 -9.32 11.35 -27.78
N TYR A 107 -8.25 11.98 -27.31
CA TYR A 107 -6.91 11.72 -27.84
C TYR A 107 -6.48 10.26 -27.65
N LEU A 108 -6.88 9.62 -26.54
CA LEU A 108 -6.61 8.21 -26.29
C LEU A 108 -7.31 7.29 -27.29
N GLU A 109 -8.51 7.65 -27.76
CA GLU A 109 -9.23 6.91 -28.80
C GLU A 109 -8.44 6.87 -30.13
N LYS A 110 -7.74 7.96 -30.44
CA LYS A 110 -6.91 8.05 -31.65
C LYS A 110 -5.65 7.19 -31.58
N LEU A 111 -5.11 6.94 -30.39
CA LEU A 111 -3.90 6.15 -30.17
C LEU A 111 -4.17 4.65 -30.02
N PHE A 112 -5.17 4.31 -29.22
CA PHE A 112 -5.46 2.93 -28.83
C PHE A 112 -6.73 2.36 -29.51
N GLY A 113 -7.37 3.17 -30.37
CA GLY A 113 -8.60 2.83 -31.06
C GLY A 113 -9.86 3.07 -30.23
N SER A 114 -11.01 2.68 -30.77
CA SER A 114 -12.35 2.88 -30.16
C SER A 114 -12.50 2.31 -28.75
N LYS A 115 -11.65 1.36 -28.34
CA LYS A 115 -11.63 0.79 -26.98
C LYS A 115 -11.19 1.79 -25.91
N ALA A 116 -10.49 2.86 -26.29
CA ALA A 116 -9.99 3.87 -25.36
C ALA A 116 -10.90 5.10 -25.23
N ARG A 117 -12.03 5.14 -25.96
CA ARG A 117 -13.01 6.22 -25.80
C ARG A 117 -13.62 6.17 -24.41
N ASP A 118 -13.61 7.31 -23.72
CA ASP A 118 -14.10 7.46 -22.34
C ASP A 118 -13.45 6.48 -21.34
N ALA A 119 -12.33 5.84 -21.69
CA ALA A 119 -11.76 4.73 -20.92
C ALA A 119 -11.13 5.17 -19.59
N LEU A 120 -10.86 6.45 -19.40
CA LEU A 120 -10.35 6.97 -18.13
C LEU A 120 -11.44 7.02 -17.04
N ALA A 121 -12.68 7.33 -17.40
CA ALA A 121 -13.78 7.45 -16.44
C ALA A 121 -14.04 6.14 -15.65
N PRO A 122 -14.17 4.95 -16.28
CA PRO A 122 -14.35 3.69 -15.55
C PRO A 122 -13.09 3.25 -14.79
N LEU A 123 -11.91 3.79 -15.12
CA LEU A 123 -10.65 3.53 -14.43
C LEU A 123 -10.40 4.48 -13.25
N GLY A 124 -11.34 5.39 -12.94
CA GLY A 124 -11.19 6.36 -11.84
C GLY A 124 -10.41 7.62 -12.22
N GLY A 125 -10.27 7.91 -13.52
CA GLY A 125 -9.62 9.10 -14.05
C GLY A 125 -8.11 9.01 -14.14
N VAL A 126 -7.48 10.13 -14.51
CA VAL A 126 -6.03 10.20 -14.77
C VAL A 126 -5.19 9.81 -13.54
N ASN A 127 -5.60 10.23 -12.35
CA ASN A 127 -4.83 9.98 -11.13
C ASN A 127 -4.76 8.48 -10.80
N MET A 128 -5.85 7.75 -10.97
CA MET A 128 -5.87 6.30 -10.74
C MET A 128 -5.07 5.53 -11.78
N VAL A 129 -5.13 5.98 -13.03
CA VAL A 129 -4.29 5.42 -14.10
C VAL A 129 -2.81 5.70 -13.84
N ALA A 130 -2.45 6.90 -13.39
CA ALA A 130 -1.08 7.23 -13.01
C ALA A 130 -0.58 6.34 -11.86
N ILE A 131 -1.39 6.10 -10.82
CA ILE A 131 -1.04 5.17 -9.74
C ILE A 131 -0.77 3.77 -10.28
N ALA A 132 -1.61 3.28 -11.20
CA ALA A 132 -1.44 1.94 -11.79
C ALA A 132 -0.21 1.81 -12.70
N LEU A 133 0.23 2.92 -13.32
CA LEU A 133 1.42 2.93 -14.18
C LEU A 133 2.72 3.14 -13.39
N SER A 134 2.62 3.79 -12.24
CA SER A 134 3.76 4.16 -11.39
C SER A 134 3.99 3.25 -10.19
N GLY A 135 2.98 2.48 -9.75
CA GLY A 135 3.08 1.47 -8.69
C GLY A 135 3.35 0.08 -9.25
#